data_AF-K0PSU8-F1
#
_entry.id   AF-K0PSU8-F1
#
_cell.length_a   1.000
_cell.length_b   1.000
_cell.length_c   1.000
_cell.angle_alpha   90.00
_cell.angle_beta   90.00
_cell.angle_gamma   90.00
#
_symmetry.space_group_name_H-M   'P 1'
#
loop_
_entity.id
_entity.type
_entity.pdbx_description
1 polymer ?
#
loop_
_entity_poly.entity_id
_entity_poly.type
_entity_poly.pdbx_seq_one_letter_code
_entity_poly.pdbx_strand_id
1 'polypeptide(L)'
;MARLWEIEETVRSQSPQARVAARQEISAAIVSDLFTLGQATLPRVSGKSKLAEALRYAISRRDIFERFLTDGRVEIDSNIVERAIRPQAITRKNSLFAGSDGGGKTWATIATLLQTANKDEQRRSAGLANADA
;
A
#
# COMPACT_ATOMS: atom_id res chain seq x y z
N MET A 1 4.68 3.13 -16.29
CA MET A 1 4.06 2.49 -15.10
C MET A 1 4.03 0.97 -15.19
N ALA A 2 3.63 0.34 -16.31
CA ALA A 2 3.65 -1.13 -16.45
C ALA A 2 4.98 -1.77 -16.01
N ARG A 3 6.11 -1.23 -16.50
CA ARG A 3 7.46 -1.68 -16.12
C ARG A 3 7.74 -1.67 -14.61
N LEU A 4 7.22 -0.68 -13.86
CA LEU A 4 7.39 -0.62 -12.41
C LEU A 4 6.64 -1.77 -11.73
N TRP A 5 5.43 -2.08 -12.19
CA TRP A 5 4.63 -3.18 -11.66
C TRP A 5 5.19 -4.56 -12.02
N GLU A 6 5.76 -4.72 -13.21
CA GLU A 6 6.46 -5.95 -13.60
C GLU A 6 7.63 -6.26 -12.66
N ILE A 7 8.44 -5.25 -12.31
CA ILE A 7 9.53 -5.39 -11.34
C ILE A 7 8.99 -5.68 -9.95
N GLU A 8 7.96 -4.96 -9.52
CA GLU A 8 7.37 -5.18 -8.19
C GLU A 8 6.77 -6.59 -8.05
N GLU A 9 6.27 -7.20 -9.13
CA GLU A 9 5.81 -8.59 -9.13
C GLU A 9 6.97 -9.58 -8.93
N THR A 10 8.10 -9.37 -9.61
CA THR A 10 9.25 -10.29 -9.53
C THR A 10 9.96 -10.23 -8.18
N VAL A 11 9.91 -9.10 -7.48
CA VAL A 11 10.58 -8.91 -6.19
C VAL A 11 9.69 -9.24 -4.98
N ARG A 12 8.37 -9.41 -5.16
CA ARG A 12 7.42 -9.54 -4.04
C ARG A 12 7.67 -10.74 -3.13
N SER A 13 8.15 -11.86 -3.67
CA SER A 13 8.47 -13.08 -2.91
C SER A 13 9.90 -13.08 -2.32
N GLN A 14 10.69 -12.04 -2.58
CA GLN A 14 12.09 -11.99 -2.17
C GLN A 14 12.27 -11.38 -0.77
N SER A 15 13.48 -11.53 -0.22
CA SER A 15 13.83 -10.91 1.06
C SER A 15 13.76 -9.37 0.98
N PRO A 16 13.47 -8.67 2.09
CA PRO A 16 13.43 -7.20 2.09
C PRO A 16 14.70 -6.54 1.54
N GLN A 17 15.87 -7.14 1.78
CA GLN A 17 17.15 -6.64 1.28
C GLN A 17 17.26 -6.80 -0.24
N ALA A 18 16.88 -7.96 -0.79
CA ALA A 18 16.86 -8.21 -2.22
C ALA A 18 15.87 -7.29 -2.95
N ARG A 19 14.71 -7.03 -2.33
CA ARG A 19 13.73 -6.06 -2.82
C ARG A 19 14.31 -4.65 -2.93
N VAL A 20 15.00 -4.17 -1.89
CA VAL A 20 15.64 -2.85 -1.91
C VAL A 20 16.69 -2.78 -3.02
N ALA A 21 17.54 -3.80 -3.15
CA ALA A 21 18.58 -3.83 -4.19
C ALA A 21 17.97 -3.70 -5.60
N ALA A 22 17.00 -4.55 -5.94
CA ALA A 22 16.31 -4.52 -7.23
C ALA A 22 15.57 -3.19 -7.48
N ARG A 23 14.97 -2.61 -6.45
CA ARG A 23 14.31 -1.29 -6.52
C ARG A 23 15.29 -0.17 -6.80
N GLN A 24 16.48 -0.19 -6.20
CA GLN A 24 17.50 0.82 -6.43
C GLN A 24 18.06 0.75 -7.87
N GLU A 25 18.19 -0.46 -8.43
CA GLU A 25 18.69 -0.64 -9.80
C GLU A 25 17.74 -0.08 -10.86
N ILE A 26 16.42 -0.28 -10.70
CA ILE A 26 15.46 0.00 -11.78
C ILE A 26 14.32 0.91 -11.33
N SER A 27 13.65 0.59 -10.22
CA SER A 27 12.46 1.34 -9.77
C SER A 27 12.79 2.79 -9.43
N ALA A 28 13.96 3.07 -8.84
CA ALA A 28 14.38 4.41 -8.43
C ALA A 28 14.47 5.38 -9.63
N ALA A 29 15.03 4.94 -10.76
CA ALA A 29 15.11 5.74 -11.97
C ALA A 29 13.71 6.08 -12.52
N ILE A 30 12.81 5.08 -12.60
CA ILE A 30 11.43 5.28 -13.06
C ILE A 30 10.68 6.28 -12.18
N VAL A 31 10.84 6.19 -10.87
CA VAL A 31 10.20 7.09 -9.91
C VAL A 31 10.76 8.51 -10.04
N SER A 32 12.08 8.65 -10.18
CA SER A 32 12.71 9.95 -10.41
C SER A 32 12.21 10.62 -11.70
N ASP A 33 12.11 9.86 -12.78
CA ASP A 33 11.62 10.35 -14.07
C ASP A 33 10.15 10.79 -13.98
N LEU A 34 9.32 10.04 -13.24
CA LEU A 34 7.93 10.41 -13.00
C LEU A 34 7.81 11.75 -12.28
N PHE A 35 8.57 11.96 -11.20
CA PHE A 35 8.53 13.22 -10.46
C PHE A 35 9.09 14.38 -11.26
N THR A 36 10.14 14.15 -12.05
CA THR A 36 10.71 15.13 -12.98
C THR A 36 9.67 15.56 -14.01
N LEU A 37 8.98 14.59 -14.63
CA LEU A 37 7.90 14.86 -15.57
C LEU A 37 6.75 15.62 -14.91
N GLY A 38 6.34 15.22 -13.70
CA GLY A 38 5.27 15.88 -12.96
C GLY A 38 5.58 17.36 -12.65
N GLN A 39 6.81 17.64 -12.21
CA GLN A 39 7.28 19.00 -11.95
C GLN A 39 7.37 19.84 -13.23
N ALA A 40 7.84 19.28 -14.34
CA ALA A 40 7.87 19.95 -15.63
C ALA A 40 6.47 20.19 -16.23
N THR A 41 5.51 19.32 -15.91
CA THR A 41 4.13 19.41 -16.42
C THR A 41 3.29 20.41 -15.63
N LEU A 42 3.50 20.52 -14.31
CA LEU A 42 2.72 21.40 -13.43
C LEU A 42 2.62 22.87 -13.90
N PRO A 43 3.68 23.56 -14.35
CA PRO A 43 3.57 24.94 -14.85
C PRO A 43 2.87 25.04 -16.21
N ARG A 44 2.72 23.93 -16.94
CA ARG A 44 2.10 23.89 -18.28
C ARG A 44 0.60 23.67 -18.25
N VAL A 45 0.04 23.34 -17.08
CA VAL A 45 -1.39 23.07 -16.89
C VAL A 45 -2.05 24.21 -16.14
N SER A 46 -3.35 24.42 -16.39
CA SER A 46 -4.12 25.42 -15.63
C SER A 46 -4.08 25.10 -14.14
N GLY A 47 -3.66 26.06 -13.32
CA GLY A 47 -3.48 25.88 -11.88
C GLY A 47 -4.75 25.44 -11.14
N LYS A 48 -5.94 25.77 -11.67
CA LYS A 48 -7.26 25.40 -11.14
C LYS A 48 -7.78 24.04 -11.63
N SER A 49 -7.03 23.35 -12.48
CA SER A 49 -7.43 22.03 -12.98
C SER A 49 -7.25 20.95 -11.91
N LYS A 50 -8.11 19.92 -11.96
CA LYS A 50 -7.96 18.71 -11.12
C LYS A 50 -6.61 18.02 -11.33
N LEU A 51 -6.05 18.12 -12.54
CA LEU A 51 -4.72 17.59 -12.85
C LEU A 51 -3.62 18.35 -12.07
N ALA A 52 -3.69 19.68 -12.04
CA ALA A 52 -2.72 20.48 -11.28
C ALA A 52 -2.83 20.21 -9.77
N GLU A 53 -4.04 19.98 -9.25
CA GLU A 53 -4.26 19.55 -7.87
C GLU A 53 -3.61 18.20 -7.58
N ALA A 54 -3.86 17.19 -8.42
CA ALA A 54 -3.27 15.86 -8.29
C ALA A 54 -1.73 15.89 -8.36
N LEU A 55 -1.16 16.67 -9.28
CA LEU A 55 0.29 16.84 -9.42
C LEU A 55 0.90 17.48 -8.17
N ARG A 56 0.31 18.56 -7.64
CA ARG A 56 0.78 19.20 -6.38
C ARG A 56 0.70 18.24 -5.20
N TYR A 57 -0.37 17.46 -5.12
CA TYR A 57 -0.53 16.45 -4.08
C TYR A 57 0.55 15.37 -4.17
N ALA A 58 0.80 14.84 -5.37
CA ALA A 58 1.83 13.83 -5.57
C ALA A 58 3.23 14.38 -5.27
N ILE A 59 3.58 15.55 -5.82
CA ILE A 59 4.90 16.18 -5.63
C ILE A 59 5.17 16.50 -4.16
N SER A 60 4.20 17.05 -3.43
CA SER A 60 4.39 17.37 -2.01
C SER A 60 4.57 16.14 -1.11
N ARG A 61 4.24 14.95 -1.61
CA ARG A 61 4.36 13.67 -0.89
C ARG A 61 5.45 12.76 -1.44
N ARG A 62 6.37 13.31 -2.26
CA ARG A 62 7.47 12.55 -2.85
C ARG A 62 8.23 11.71 -1.83
N ASP A 63 8.62 12.29 -0.71
CA ASP A 63 9.41 11.59 0.31
C ASP A 63 8.68 10.38 0.92
N ILE A 64 7.36 10.50 1.08
CA ILE A 64 6.50 9.41 1.55
C ILE A 64 6.42 8.32 0.49
N PHE A 65 6.22 8.73 -0.77
CA PHE A 65 6.15 7.81 -1.89
C PHE A 65 7.46 7.08 -2.12
N GLU A 66 8.62 7.72 -2.03
CA GLU A 66 9.92 7.09 -2.26
C GLU A 66 10.34 6.13 -1.13
N ARG A 67 9.59 6.06 -0.03
CA ARG A 67 9.94 5.20 1.12
C ARG A 67 10.06 3.72 0.75
N PHE A 68 9.24 3.21 -0.16
CA PHE A 68 9.34 1.80 -0.59
C PHE A 68 10.68 1.47 -1.29
N LEU A 69 11.35 2.47 -1.87
CA LEU A 69 12.67 2.27 -2.49
C LEU A 69 13.75 1.95 -1.46
N THR A 70 13.58 2.42 -0.22
CA THR A 70 14.57 2.26 0.87
C THR A 70 14.15 1.22 1.90
N ASP A 71 12.86 0.94 2.01
CA ASP A 71 12.31 -0.07 2.91
C ASP A 71 11.63 -1.20 2.13
N GLY A 72 12.31 -2.34 2.04
CA GLY A 72 11.83 -3.56 1.38
C GLY A 72 10.64 -4.25 2.07
N ARG A 73 10.15 -3.73 3.19
CA ARG A 73 8.91 -4.20 3.84
C ARG A 73 7.68 -3.43 3.38
N VAL A 74 7.90 -2.28 2.75
CA VAL A 74 6.82 -1.42 2.26
C VAL A 74 6.44 -1.87 0.85
N GLU A 75 5.16 -2.16 0.67
CA GLU A 75 4.56 -2.36 -0.65
C GLU A 75 4.30 -1.02 -1.32
N ILE A 76 4.39 -0.98 -2.65
CA ILE A 76 4.04 0.21 -3.43
C ILE A 76 2.53 0.50 -3.41
N ASP A 77 1.71 -0.50 -3.08
CA ASP A 77 0.26 -0.44 -3.13
C ASP A 77 -0.41 -0.59 -1.76
N SER A 78 -1.65 -0.11 -1.68
CA SER A 78 -2.50 -0.22 -0.49
C SER A 78 -3.31 -1.51 -0.46
N ASN A 79 -3.13 -2.47 -1.38
CA ASN A 79 -4.03 -3.63 -1.51
C ASN A 79 -4.07 -4.45 -0.23
N ILE A 80 -2.94 -4.63 0.45
CA ILE A 80 -2.88 -5.35 1.73
C ILE A 80 -3.72 -4.61 2.79
N VAL A 81 -3.57 -3.30 2.86
CA VAL A 81 -4.32 -2.45 3.82
C VAL A 81 -5.81 -2.49 3.48
N GLU A 82 -6.17 -2.28 2.22
CA GLU A 82 -7.56 -2.30 1.76
C GLU A 82 -8.25 -3.62 2.03
N ARG A 83 -7.58 -4.75 1.74
CA ARG A 83 -8.10 -6.09 2.08
C ARG A 83 -8.29 -6.26 3.58
N ALA A 84 -7.39 -5.74 4.41
CA ALA A 84 -7.50 -5.83 5.86
C ALA A 84 -8.64 -4.97 6.44
N ILE A 85 -8.88 -3.76 5.90
CA ILE A 85 -9.93 -2.87 6.42
C ILE A 85 -11.32 -3.18 5.85
N ARG A 86 -11.39 -3.79 4.66
CA ARG A 86 -12.66 -4.00 3.93
C ARG A 86 -13.72 -4.74 4.76
N PRO A 87 -13.42 -5.82 5.49
CA PRO A 87 -14.42 -6.49 6.34
C PRO A 87 -15.04 -5.54 7.36
N GLN A 88 -14.23 -4.69 8.00
CA GLN A 88 -14.68 -3.72 9.00
C GLN A 88 -15.60 -2.65 8.38
N ALA A 89 -15.24 -2.15 7.19
CA ALA A 89 -16.05 -1.19 6.47
C ALA A 89 -17.43 -1.77 6.06
N ILE A 90 -17.46 -3.03 5.64
CA ILE A 90 -18.69 -3.75 5.30
C ILE A 90 -19.54 -3.95 6.56
N THR A 91 -18.96 -4.42 7.67
CA THR A 91 -19.69 -4.60 8.92
C THR A 91 -20.27 -3.29 9.43
N ARG A 92 -19.50 -2.20 9.42
CA ARG A 92 -20.01 -0.85 9.79
C ARG A 92 -21.21 -0.43 8.93
N LYS A 93 -21.18 -0.70 7.63
CA LYS A 93 -22.30 -0.43 6.72
C LYS A 93 -23.54 -1.28 7.02
N ASN A 94 -23.34 -2.53 7.46
CA ASN A 94 -24.44 -3.47 7.74
C ASN A 94 -25.00 -3.32 9.17
N SER A 95 -24.30 -2.62 10.07
CA SER A 95 -24.68 -2.45 11.48
C SER A 95 -25.13 -1.03 11.83
N LEU A 96 -25.64 -0.27 10.85
CA LEU A 96 -26.07 1.12 11.05
C LEU A 96 -27.16 1.30 12.13
N PHE A 97 -27.85 0.22 12.51
CA PHE A 97 -28.91 0.20 13.54
C PHE A 97 -28.48 -0.50 14.85
N ALA A 98 -27.23 -0.95 14.98
CA ALA A 98 -26.72 -1.53 16.22
C ALA A 98 -26.41 -0.40 17.22
N GLY A 99 -27.26 -0.24 18.24
CA GLY A 99 -27.41 1.01 18.98
C GLY A 99 -26.77 1.10 20.37
N SER A 100 -25.72 0.33 20.69
CA SER A 100 -25.03 0.50 21.97
C SER A 100 -23.51 0.62 21.85
N ASP A 101 -22.94 1.64 22.49
CA ASP A 101 -21.49 1.83 22.60
C ASP A 101 -20.80 0.62 23.24
N GLY A 102 -21.47 -0.03 24.19
CA GLY A 102 -21.01 -1.27 24.80
C GLY A 102 -20.90 -2.41 23.78
N GLY A 103 -21.92 -2.59 22.93
CA GLY A 103 -21.89 -3.56 21.84
C GLY A 103 -20.79 -3.26 20.82
N GLY A 104 -20.56 -1.98 20.51
CA GLY A 104 -19.45 -1.53 19.66
C GLY A 104 -18.07 -1.90 20.23
N LYS A 105 -17.84 -1.68 21.53
CA LYS A 105 -16.58 -2.05 22.21
C LYS A 105 -16.34 -3.56 22.23
N THR A 106 -17.38 -4.33 22.54
CA THR A 106 -17.31 -5.80 22.50
C THR A 106 -16.99 -6.31 21.11
N TRP A 107 -17.65 -5.74 20.09
CA TRP A 107 -17.40 -6.11 18.70
C TRP A 107 -15.98 -5.75 18.25
N ALA A 108 -15.47 -4.57 18.63
CA ALA A 108 -14.07 -4.19 18.35
C ALA A 108 -13.06 -5.18 18.95
N THR A 109 -13.33 -5.68 20.15
CA THR A 109 -12.49 -6.70 20.81
C THR A 109 -12.49 -8.00 20.01
N ILE A 110 -13.66 -8.51 19.64
CA ILE A 110 -13.80 -9.75 18.85
C ILE A 110 -13.16 -9.61 17.47
N ALA A 111 -13.44 -8.51 16.77
CA ALA A 111 -12.87 -8.21 15.46
C ALA A 111 -11.34 -8.17 15.51
N THR A 112 -10.76 -7.61 16.57
CA THR A 112 -9.30 -7.58 16.77
C THR A 112 -8.71 -8.98 16.92
N LEU A 113 -9.34 -9.85 17.71
CA LEU A 113 -8.91 -11.23 17.90
C LEU A 113 -8.98 -12.02 16.58
N LEU A 114 -10.10 -11.92 15.86
CA LEU A 114 -10.28 -12.57 14.55
C LEU A 114 -9.25 -12.09 13.53
N GLN A 115 -9.01 -10.78 13.46
CA GLN A 115 -8.03 -10.22 12.52
C GLN A 115 -6.60 -10.69 12.84
N THR A 116 -6.27 -10.84 14.13
CA THR A 116 -4.96 -11.32 14.57
C THR A 116 -4.77 -12.79 14.21
N ALA A 117 -5.78 -13.64 14.49
CA ALA A 117 -5.76 -15.05 14.14
C ALA A 117 -5.62 -15.28 12.61
N ASN A 118 -6.40 -14.54 11.81
CA ASN A 118 -6.31 -14.62 10.35
C ASN A 118 -4.94 -14.19 9.82
N LYS A 119 -4.30 -13.17 10.41
CA LYS A 119 -2.94 -12.75 10.05
C LYS A 119 -1.91 -13.84 10.37
N ASP A 120 -2.03 -14.49 11.52
CA ASP A 120 -1.14 -15.57 11.90
C ASP A 120 -1.30 -16.79 10.99
N GLU A 121 -2.53 -17.11 10.60
CA GLU A 121 -2.81 -18.16 9.61
C GLU A 121 -2.19 -17.84 8.24
N GLN A 122 -2.37 -16.61 7.75
CA GLN A 122 -1.74 -16.14 6.50
C GLN A 122 -0.21 -16.16 6.56
N ARG A 123 0.38 -15.83 7.72
CA ARG A 123 1.82 -15.90 7.93
C ARG A 123 2.33 -17.33 7.91
N ARG A 124 1.59 -18.28 8.48
CA ARG A 124 1.95 -19.71 8.48
C ARG A 124 1.86 -20.29 7.08
N SER A 125 0.80 -20.02 6.33
CA SER A 125 0.67 -20.49 4.95
C SER A 125 1.73 -19.89 4.02
N ALA A 126 2.09 -18.61 4.18
CA ALA A 126 3.20 -18.00 3.46
C ALA A 126 4.58 -18.57 3.87
N GLY A 127 4.75 -18.97 5.13
CA GLY A 127 5.98 -19.61 5.60
C GLY A 127 6.20 -21.02 5.06
N LEU A 128 5.11 -21.80 4.91
CA LEU A 128 5.14 -23.14 4.29
C LEU A 128 5.48 -23.06 2.79
N ALA A 129 4.93 -22.08 2.06
CA ALA A 129 5.22 -21.90 0.63
C ALA A 129 6.69 -21.51 0.33
N ASN A 130 7.42 -20.94 1.29
CA ASN A 130 8.84 -20.59 1.16
C ASN A 130 9.80 -21.68 1.66
N ALA A 131 9.28 -22.78 2.24
CA ALA A 131 10.09 -23.93 2.65
C ALA A 131 10.20 -25.00 1.55
N ASP A 132 9.32 -24.93 0.56
CA ASP A 132 9.23 -25.87 -0.58
C ASP A 132 9.84 -25.29 -1.89
N ALA A 133 10.59 -24.19 -1.81
CA ALA A 133 11.28 -23.51 -2.93
C ALA A 133 12.78 -23.33 -2.62
#